data_AF-A0A060Z4H3-F1
#
_entry.id   AF-A0A060Z4H3-F1
#
_cell.length_a   1.000
_cell.length_b   1.000
_cell.length_c   1.000
_cell.angle_alpha   90.00
_cell.angle_beta   90.00
_cell.angle_gamma   90.00
#
_symmetry.space_group_name_H-M   'P 1'
#
loop_
_entity.id
_entity.type
_entity.pdbx_description
1 polymer ?
#
loop_
_entity_poly.entity_id
_entity_poly.type
_entity_poly.pdbx_seq_one_letter_code
_entity_poly.pdbx_strand_id
1 'polypeptide(L)'
;MSVTRVLHQRISSVMGILASAAVTEICKLVDDCCGALRVEVSQSKEQILLLEKQLSLAESRYRSVSGKGLTTVTGDSPIINSSSGDSPAANADDADEDEVNTLEVDGVNGNQHALWKEVSTAPTDEAGPLTLTPGPIVSSNENTGPPAMTPDPIVISSDIPRKQHITSFRVGETPKIQPCTTCCSLYHCPFCRPSAFKPNELHRIIPHIQSHLKSAVQNDEYIVYNCKLTCRDYPHYHCSYCDHVLCRKALFIEHFRACRKRNGTQ
;
A
#
# COMPACT_ATOMS: atom_id res chain seq x y z
N MET A 1 -55.65 16.82 -14.01
CA MET A 1 -54.29 16.30 -13.68
C MET A 1 -53.43 17.48 -13.26
N SER A 2 -52.70 17.41 -12.14
CA SER A 2 -51.91 18.56 -11.65
C SER A 2 -50.62 18.74 -12.44
N VAL A 3 -50.25 20.00 -12.71
CA VAL A 3 -49.01 20.39 -13.43
C VAL A 3 -47.76 19.77 -12.77
N THR A 4 -47.79 19.62 -11.44
CA THR A 4 -46.73 18.97 -10.66
C THR A 4 -46.50 17.51 -11.05
N ARG A 5 -47.57 16.72 -11.28
CA ARG A 5 -47.44 15.32 -11.70
C ARG A 5 -46.82 15.18 -13.09
N VAL A 6 -47.16 16.10 -13.99
CA VAL A 6 -46.59 16.12 -15.35
C VAL A 6 -45.10 16.45 -15.31
N LEU A 7 -44.68 17.43 -14.49
CA LEU A 7 -43.28 17.78 -14.32
C LEU A 7 -42.46 16.63 -13.72
N HIS A 8 -42.96 15.99 -12.65
CA HIS A 8 -42.31 14.83 -12.05
C HIS A 8 -42.13 13.70 -13.05
N GLN A 9 -43.16 13.39 -13.86
CA GLN A 9 -43.04 12.36 -14.91
C GLN A 9 -41.95 12.68 -15.94
N ARG A 10 -41.81 13.96 -16.33
CA ARG A 10 -40.76 14.40 -17.27
C ARG A 10 -39.38 14.27 -16.65
N ILE A 11 -39.21 14.69 -15.40
CA ILE A 11 -37.94 14.58 -14.67
C ILE A 11 -37.55 13.12 -14.50
N SER A 12 -38.46 12.25 -14.07
CA SER A 12 -38.20 10.82 -13.92
C SER A 12 -37.80 10.16 -15.25
N SER A 13 -38.44 10.55 -16.36
CA SER A 13 -38.08 10.06 -17.69
C SER A 13 -36.66 10.47 -18.10
N VAL A 14 -36.30 11.75 -17.93
CA VAL A 14 -34.96 12.25 -18.25
C VAL A 14 -33.90 11.58 -17.35
N MET A 15 -34.16 11.48 -16.05
CA MET A 15 -33.28 10.80 -15.10
C MET A 15 -33.09 9.33 -15.47
N GLY A 16 -34.15 8.64 -15.89
CA GLY A 16 -34.08 7.25 -16.34
C GLY A 16 -33.19 7.07 -17.57
N ILE A 17 -33.30 7.97 -18.55
CA ILE A 17 -32.45 7.95 -19.76
C ILE A 17 -30.98 8.21 -19.39
N LEU A 18 -30.72 9.22 -18.55
CA LEU A 18 -29.36 9.56 -18.12
C LEU A 18 -28.74 8.42 -17.30
N ALA A 19 -29.50 7.80 -16.40
CA ALA A 19 -29.05 6.65 -15.63
C ALA A 19 -28.75 5.45 -16.53
N SER A 20 -29.65 5.14 -17.47
CA SER A 20 -29.45 4.06 -18.44
C SER A 20 -28.22 4.30 -19.32
N ALA A 21 -27.98 5.53 -19.75
CA ALA A 21 -26.80 5.90 -20.54
C ALA A 21 -25.51 5.76 -19.72
N ALA A 22 -25.50 6.29 -18.48
CA ALA A 22 -24.35 6.21 -17.59
C ALA A 22 -23.99 4.75 -17.25
N VAL A 23 -24.98 3.91 -16.93
CA VAL A 23 -24.75 2.47 -16.70
C VAL A 23 -24.15 1.80 -17.93
N THR A 24 -24.66 2.11 -19.13
CA THR A 24 -24.14 1.55 -20.39
C THR A 24 -22.68 1.92 -20.62
N GLU A 25 -22.31 3.19 -20.41
CA GLU A 25 -20.94 3.66 -20.58
C GLU A 25 -19.99 3.05 -19.54
N ILE A 26 -20.42 2.94 -18.27
CA ILE A 26 -19.63 2.33 -17.20
C ILE A 26 -19.40 0.83 -17.51
N CYS A 27 -20.44 0.08 -17.87
CA CYS A 27 -20.31 -1.33 -18.21
C CYS A 27 -19.31 -1.55 -19.35
N LYS A 28 -19.43 -0.75 -20.42
CA LYS A 28 -18.50 -0.80 -21.54
C LYS A 28 -17.06 -0.53 -21.12
N LEU A 29 -16.84 0.52 -20.30
CA LEU A 29 -15.51 0.85 -19.80
C LEU A 29 -14.92 -0.28 -18.95
N VAL A 30 -15.73 -0.91 -18.10
CA VAL A 30 -15.30 -2.06 -17.29
C VAL A 30 -14.94 -3.25 -18.17
N ASP A 31 -15.75 -3.57 -19.17
CA ASP A 31 -15.49 -4.66 -20.10
C ASP A 31 -14.18 -4.44 -20.89
N ASP A 32 -13.97 -3.22 -21.38
CA ASP A 32 -12.76 -2.80 -22.09
C ASP A 32 -11.52 -2.92 -21.18
N CYS A 33 -11.59 -2.40 -19.95
CA CYS A 33 -10.49 -2.47 -18.98
C CYS A 33 -10.20 -3.92 -18.54
N CYS A 34 -11.23 -4.72 -18.27
CA CYS A 34 -11.07 -6.13 -17.95
C CYS A 34 -10.46 -6.91 -19.13
N GLY A 35 -10.84 -6.57 -20.37
CA GLY A 35 -10.22 -7.10 -21.58
C GLY A 35 -8.73 -6.79 -21.66
N ALA A 36 -8.37 -5.52 -21.53
CA ALA A 36 -6.98 -5.08 -21.56
C ALA A 36 -6.13 -5.75 -20.47
N LEU A 37 -6.64 -5.81 -19.22
CA LEU A 37 -5.94 -6.43 -18.10
C LEU A 37 -5.70 -7.94 -18.34
N ARG A 38 -6.68 -8.66 -18.91
CA ARG A 38 -6.50 -10.09 -19.25
C ARG A 38 -5.36 -10.30 -20.25
N VAL A 39 -5.24 -9.43 -21.24
CA VAL A 39 -4.16 -9.47 -22.23
C VAL A 39 -2.82 -9.17 -21.56
N GLU A 40 -2.73 -8.11 -20.75
CA GLU A 40 -1.49 -7.73 -20.05
C GLU A 40 -1.00 -8.83 -19.10
N VAL A 41 -1.91 -9.46 -18.34
CA VAL A 41 -1.58 -10.60 -17.46
C VAL A 41 -1.10 -11.80 -18.27
N SER A 42 -1.74 -12.11 -19.40
CA SER A 42 -1.34 -13.24 -20.25
C SER A 42 0.04 -13.01 -20.85
N GLN A 43 0.28 -11.80 -21.36
CA GLN A 43 1.56 -11.38 -21.90
C GLN A 43 2.67 -11.40 -20.83
N SER A 44 2.38 -10.90 -19.63
CA SER A 44 3.33 -10.92 -18.52
C SER A 44 3.70 -12.35 -18.10
N LYS A 45 2.72 -13.26 -18.03
CA LYS A 45 2.98 -14.69 -17.76
C LYS A 45 3.88 -15.31 -18.81
N GLU A 46 3.65 -15.03 -20.10
CA GLU A 46 4.50 -15.53 -21.18
C GLU A 46 5.93 -14.98 -21.08
N GLN A 47 6.09 -13.70 -20.76
CA GLN A 47 7.42 -13.11 -20.54
C GLN A 47 8.16 -13.74 -19.36
N ILE A 48 7.47 -14.03 -18.26
CA ILE A 48 8.07 -14.72 -17.10
C ILE A 48 8.58 -16.11 -17.52
N LEU A 49 7.76 -16.91 -18.22
CA LEU A 49 8.16 -18.24 -18.70
C LEU A 49 9.37 -18.20 -19.64
N LEU A 50 9.44 -17.19 -20.52
CA LEU A 50 10.58 -16.99 -21.40
C LEU A 50 11.86 -16.64 -20.62
N LEU A 51 11.76 -15.76 -19.63
CA LEU A 51 12.88 -15.37 -18.77
C LEU A 51 13.37 -16.54 -17.92
N GLU A 52 12.47 -17.33 -17.32
CA GLU A 52 12.80 -18.56 -16.58
C GLU A 52 13.54 -19.57 -17.46
N LYS A 53 13.10 -19.76 -18.71
CA LYS A 53 13.78 -20.62 -19.68
C LYS A 53 15.18 -20.09 -20.04
N GLN A 54 15.34 -18.78 -20.21
CA GLN A 54 16.64 -18.17 -20.47
C GLN A 54 17.60 -18.35 -19.29
N LEU A 55 17.09 -18.18 -18.06
CA LEU A 55 17.85 -18.38 -16.83
C LEU A 55 18.32 -19.84 -16.72
N SER A 56 17.44 -20.82 -16.94
CA SER A 56 17.80 -22.25 -16.97
C SER A 56 18.86 -22.59 -18.04
N LEU A 57 18.77 -21.99 -19.23
CA LEU A 57 19.79 -22.14 -20.27
C LEU A 57 21.14 -21.49 -19.90
N ALA A 58 21.13 -20.40 -19.13
CA ALA A 58 22.35 -19.77 -18.64
C ALA A 58 22.98 -20.60 -17.52
N GLU A 59 22.18 -21.11 -16.58
CA GLU A 59 22.63 -21.98 -15.47
C GLU A 59 23.23 -23.29 -15.96
N SER A 60 22.57 -23.96 -16.91
CA SER A 60 23.11 -25.20 -17.50
C SER A 60 24.43 -24.96 -18.24
N ARG A 61 24.55 -23.84 -18.96
CA ARG A 61 25.82 -23.44 -19.60
C ARG A 61 26.93 -23.20 -18.58
N TYR A 62 26.63 -22.56 -17.44
CA TYR A 62 27.61 -22.39 -16.37
C TYR A 62 28.00 -23.72 -15.71
N ARG A 63 27.02 -24.61 -15.46
CA ARG A 63 27.24 -25.93 -14.85
C ARG A 63 28.09 -26.85 -15.73
N SER A 64 27.97 -26.78 -17.05
CA SER A 64 28.80 -27.58 -17.99
C SER A 64 30.26 -27.12 -18.07
N VAL A 65 30.55 -25.86 -17.76
CA VAL A 65 31.93 -25.32 -17.74
C VAL A 65 32.65 -25.66 -16.43
N SER A 66 31.91 -25.81 -15.33
CA SER A 66 32.45 -26.15 -14.00
C SER A 66 32.79 -27.65 -13.79
N GLY A 67 32.45 -28.54 -14.74
CA GLY A 67 32.51 -30.00 -14.58
C GLY A 67 33.80 -30.70 -15.03
N LYS A 68 34.89 -29.99 -15.34
CA LYS A 68 36.17 -30.59 -15.73
C LYS A 68 37.26 -30.25 -14.72
N GLY A 69 37.37 -31.08 -13.68
CA GLY A 69 38.50 -30.97 -12.76
C GLY A 69 38.42 -31.94 -11.60
N LEU A 70 38.44 -33.26 -11.84
CA LEU A 70 39.14 -34.22 -10.97
C LEU A 70 39.21 -35.61 -11.63
N THR A 71 40.37 -35.98 -12.18
CA THR A 71 40.72 -37.39 -12.43
C THR A 71 41.70 -37.83 -11.37
N THR A 72 41.24 -38.69 -10.48
CA THR A 72 42.04 -39.38 -9.48
C THR A 72 42.82 -40.50 -10.15
N VAL A 73 44.14 -40.35 -10.29
CA VAL A 73 45.07 -41.46 -10.53
C VAL A 73 46.21 -41.31 -9.52
N THR A 74 46.13 -42.15 -8.49
CA THR A 74 47.25 -42.52 -7.63
C THR A 74 48.26 -43.32 -8.44
N GLY A 75 49.52 -42.91 -8.44
CA GLY A 75 50.63 -43.65 -9.02
C GLY A 75 51.95 -42.96 -8.69
N ASP A 76 52.79 -43.67 -7.97
CA ASP A 76 54.06 -43.23 -7.41
C ASP A 76 55.03 -42.54 -8.39
N SER A 77 55.82 -41.63 -7.83
CA SER A 77 57.05 -41.01 -8.38
C SER A 77 58.05 -42.09 -8.88
N PRO A 78 59.17 -41.80 -9.64
CA PRO A 78 60.03 -40.63 -9.36
C PRO A 78 61.08 -40.13 -10.43
N ILE A 79 61.74 -39.01 -10.09
CA ILE A 79 63.10 -38.47 -10.46
C ILE A 79 63.47 -38.23 -11.96
N ILE A 80 63.82 -36.97 -12.34
CA ILE A 80 65.21 -36.48 -12.59
C ILE A 80 65.30 -35.01 -13.08
N ASN A 81 66.28 -34.33 -12.48
CA ASN A 81 67.22 -33.30 -12.96
C ASN A 81 66.78 -32.01 -13.73
N SER A 82 67.05 -30.89 -13.04
CA SER A 82 67.88 -29.74 -13.46
C SER A 82 67.59 -29.01 -14.78
N SER A 83 67.22 -27.73 -14.69
CA SER A 83 68.17 -26.60 -14.82
C SER A 83 67.47 -25.27 -15.16
N SER A 84 67.84 -24.24 -14.40
CA SER A 84 68.03 -22.84 -14.82
C SER A 84 66.82 -21.96 -15.20
N GLY A 85 66.69 -20.85 -14.44
CA GLY A 85 66.38 -19.55 -15.03
C GLY A 85 65.23 -18.77 -14.42
N ASP A 86 65.58 -17.84 -13.52
CA ASP A 86 64.96 -16.55 -13.22
C ASP A 86 63.54 -16.46 -12.60
N SER A 87 63.53 -15.97 -11.35
CA SER A 87 62.42 -15.22 -10.71
C SER A 87 62.62 -13.71 -10.96
N PRO A 88 61.76 -12.75 -10.52
CA PRO A 88 60.53 -12.88 -9.72
C PRO A 88 59.36 -11.93 -10.14
N ALA A 89 58.15 -12.22 -9.66
CA ALA A 89 57.16 -11.26 -9.12
C ALA A 89 55.98 -12.07 -8.56
N ALA A 90 55.84 -12.23 -7.23
CA ALA A 90 55.11 -11.29 -6.35
C ALA A 90 53.66 -11.11 -6.87
N ASN A 91 52.58 -11.65 -6.29
CA ASN A 91 52.17 -11.91 -4.89
C ASN A 91 51.11 -13.05 -4.95
N ALA A 92 51.07 -14.10 -4.13
CA ALA A 92 50.91 -14.22 -2.67
C ALA A 92 49.57 -13.67 -2.14
N ASP A 93 48.69 -14.64 -1.85
CA ASP A 93 47.78 -14.73 -0.70
C ASP A 93 46.31 -14.35 -0.90
N ASP A 94 45.60 -15.30 -1.52
CA ASP A 94 44.32 -15.84 -1.04
C ASP A 94 44.46 -16.32 0.42
N ALA A 95 43.59 -15.83 1.30
CA ALA A 95 43.08 -16.55 2.47
C ALA A 95 41.88 -15.81 3.08
N ASP A 96 40.71 -16.38 2.76
CA ASP A 96 39.64 -16.71 3.69
C ASP A 96 38.57 -15.69 4.15
N GLU A 97 37.41 -16.32 4.41
CA GLU A 97 36.28 -15.95 5.26
C GLU A 97 35.06 -15.33 4.57
N ASP A 98 34.24 -16.25 4.03
CA ASP A 98 32.80 -16.44 4.30
C ASP A 98 31.95 -15.27 4.84
N GLU A 99 30.92 -14.90 4.09
CA GLU A 99 29.49 -14.90 4.49
C GLU A 99 28.70 -14.00 3.50
N VAL A 100 28.22 -14.58 2.40
CA VAL A 100 27.05 -14.00 1.73
C VAL A 100 25.82 -14.70 2.30
N ASN A 101 25.28 -14.10 3.36
CA ASN A 101 24.01 -14.51 3.92
C ASN A 101 22.94 -14.39 2.83
N THR A 102 22.55 -15.54 2.30
CA THR A 102 21.37 -15.72 1.47
C THR A 102 20.17 -15.51 2.39
N LEU A 103 19.79 -14.26 2.63
CA LEU A 103 18.50 -13.96 3.23
C LEU A 103 17.46 -14.14 2.13
N GLU A 104 16.78 -15.29 2.21
CA GLU A 104 15.54 -15.57 1.51
C GLU A 104 14.64 -14.34 1.60
N VAL A 105 14.47 -13.68 0.46
CA VAL A 105 13.48 -12.62 0.33
C VAL A 105 12.15 -13.34 0.13
N ASP A 106 11.47 -13.65 1.23
CA ASP A 106 10.07 -14.07 1.18
C ASP A 106 9.28 -13.01 0.43
N GLY A 107 9.00 -13.34 -0.83
CA GLY A 107 8.12 -12.58 -1.70
C GLY A 107 6.70 -12.67 -1.17
N VAL A 108 6.27 -11.69 -0.37
CA VAL A 108 4.86 -11.50 -0.09
C VAL A 108 4.22 -10.76 -1.27
N ASN A 109 3.96 -11.50 -2.35
CA ASN A 109 2.94 -11.14 -3.33
C ASN A 109 1.56 -11.46 -2.74
N GLY A 110 1.14 -10.68 -1.75
CA GLY A 110 -0.18 -10.74 -1.16
C GLY A 110 -1.15 -9.82 -1.91
N ASN A 111 -1.92 -10.37 -2.84
CA ASN A 111 -3.32 -10.04 -3.16
C ASN A 111 -3.94 -8.74 -2.56
N GLN A 112 -3.47 -7.56 -2.94
CA GLN A 112 -4.01 -6.26 -2.46
C GLN A 112 -5.37 -5.86 -3.08
N HIS A 113 -6.01 -6.75 -3.84
CA HIS A 113 -7.27 -6.47 -4.55
C HIS A 113 -8.51 -6.47 -3.62
N ALA A 114 -8.38 -6.94 -2.37
CA ALA A 114 -9.50 -6.96 -1.42
C ALA A 114 -9.82 -5.58 -0.81
N LEU A 115 -8.90 -4.61 -0.89
CA LEU A 115 -8.98 -3.34 -0.14
C LEU A 115 -10.02 -2.33 -0.67
N TRP A 116 -10.63 -2.57 -1.84
CA TRP A 116 -11.47 -1.57 -2.53
C TRP A 116 -12.85 -2.07 -2.96
N LYS A 117 -13.31 -3.22 -2.44
CA LYS A 117 -14.65 -3.74 -2.74
C LYS A 117 -15.79 -2.94 -2.10
N GLU A 118 -15.50 -2.06 -1.14
CA GLU A 118 -16.50 -1.36 -0.33
C GLU A 118 -16.87 0.06 -0.82
N VAL A 119 -16.50 0.43 -2.05
CA VAL A 119 -17.01 1.66 -2.69
C VAL A 119 -18.26 1.43 -3.57
N SER A 120 -18.85 0.23 -3.53
CA SER A 120 -19.95 -0.15 -4.44
C SER A 120 -21.20 -0.74 -3.79
N THR A 121 -21.43 -0.60 -2.49
CA THR A 121 -22.75 -0.92 -1.92
C THR A 121 -23.28 0.23 -1.07
N ALA A 122 -24.09 1.09 -1.69
CA ALA A 122 -25.03 1.92 -0.96
C ALA A 122 -26.19 1.02 -0.47
N PRO A 123 -26.67 1.18 0.77
CA PRO A 123 -27.91 0.53 1.21
C PRO A 123 -29.10 1.16 0.48
N THR A 124 -29.87 0.31 -0.19
CA THR A 124 -31.21 0.64 -0.71
C THR A 124 -32.19 0.56 0.46
N ASP A 125 -32.41 1.67 1.17
CA ASP A 125 -33.50 1.76 2.14
C ASP A 125 -34.78 2.18 1.42
N GLU A 126 -35.57 1.18 1.05
CA GLU A 126 -37.00 1.29 0.75
C GLU A 126 -37.74 1.75 2.02
N ALA A 127 -38.06 3.03 2.11
CA ALA A 127 -38.95 3.57 3.12
C ALA A 127 -40.25 4.08 2.47
N GLY A 128 -41.34 3.36 2.73
CA GLY A 128 -42.71 3.71 2.36
C GLY A 128 -43.22 5.00 3.04
N PRO A 129 -44.46 5.44 2.72
CA PRO A 129 -44.90 6.80 2.94
C PRO A 129 -45.20 7.09 4.42
N LEU A 130 -44.65 8.20 4.93
CA LEU A 130 -44.93 8.71 6.26
C LEU A 130 -46.30 9.39 6.31
N THR A 131 -47.21 8.85 7.10
CA THR A 131 -48.48 9.47 7.50
C THR A 131 -48.25 10.43 8.66
N LEU A 132 -48.62 11.69 8.46
CA LEU A 132 -48.64 12.74 9.47
C LEU A 132 -49.81 12.52 10.43
N THR A 133 -49.53 12.53 11.74
CA THR A 133 -50.53 12.85 12.77
C THR A 133 -49.95 13.88 13.74
N PRO A 134 -50.73 14.89 14.20
CA PRO A 134 -50.21 15.95 15.05
C PRO A 134 -50.45 15.64 16.54
N GLY A 135 -49.39 15.67 17.35
CA GLY A 135 -49.47 15.70 18.81
C GLY A 135 -49.35 17.13 19.36
N PRO A 136 -49.91 17.44 20.55
CA PRO A 136 -50.19 18.81 20.97
C PRO A 136 -48.97 19.52 21.55
N ILE A 137 -48.99 20.85 21.36
CA ILE A 137 -48.05 21.82 21.92
C ILE A 137 -48.32 21.98 23.42
N VAL A 138 -47.29 21.80 24.27
CA VAL A 138 -47.22 22.39 25.61
C VAL A 138 -45.84 23.02 25.77
N SER A 139 -45.82 24.35 25.88
CA SER A 139 -44.71 25.16 26.39
C SER A 139 -44.96 25.47 27.86
N SER A 140 -43.88 25.53 28.66
CA SER A 140 -43.66 26.28 29.92
C SER A 140 -42.42 25.66 30.61
N ASN A 141 -41.22 26.28 30.59
CA ASN A 141 -40.61 27.16 31.62
C ASN A 141 -40.53 26.49 33.03
N GLU A 142 -39.51 26.55 33.90
CA GLU A 142 -38.37 27.45 34.17
C GLU A 142 -37.20 26.67 34.84
N ASN A 143 -36.05 27.36 34.95
CA ASN A 143 -34.78 27.05 35.63
C ASN A 143 -34.84 26.31 36.98
N THR A 144 -33.80 25.51 37.32
CA THR A 144 -32.99 25.59 38.57
C THR A 144 -31.78 24.63 38.55
N GLY A 145 -30.56 25.16 38.71
CA GLY A 145 -29.42 24.51 39.41
C GLY A 145 -28.42 23.64 38.59
N PRO A 146 -27.09 23.85 38.71
CA PRO A 146 -26.09 22.98 38.12
C PRO A 146 -25.81 21.78 39.04
N PRO A 147 -25.76 20.52 38.55
CA PRO A 147 -25.35 19.42 39.39
C PRO A 147 -23.81 19.37 39.47
N ALA A 148 -23.39 19.11 40.71
CA ALA A 148 -22.05 19.06 41.23
C ALA A 148 -21.07 18.18 40.45
N MET A 149 -19.80 18.57 40.55
CA MET A 149 -18.65 17.77 40.17
C MET A 149 -18.64 16.41 40.88
N THR A 150 -18.76 15.35 40.10
CA THR A 150 -18.23 14.04 40.45
C THR A 150 -16.97 13.83 39.60
N PRO A 151 -15.77 13.65 40.18
CA PRO A 151 -14.64 13.20 39.39
C PRO A 151 -14.89 11.74 39.03
N ASP A 152 -15.02 11.46 37.73
CA ASP A 152 -14.99 10.09 37.22
C ASP A 152 -13.72 9.41 37.73
N PRO A 153 -13.77 8.11 38.09
CA PRO A 153 -12.59 7.39 38.50
C PRO A 153 -11.57 7.45 37.38
N ILE A 154 -10.40 8.02 37.68
CA ILE A 154 -9.22 7.97 36.83
C ILE A 154 -8.90 6.49 36.66
N VAL A 155 -9.42 5.88 35.60
CA VAL A 155 -8.85 4.67 35.06
C VAL A 155 -7.48 5.09 34.59
N ILE A 156 -6.46 4.73 35.37
CA ILE A 156 -5.07 4.70 34.94
C ILE A 156 -5.02 3.60 33.87
N SER A 157 -5.51 3.90 32.68
CA SER A 157 -5.18 3.15 31.49
C SER A 157 -3.92 3.79 30.95
N SER A 158 -2.82 3.04 30.98
CA SER A 158 -1.50 3.46 30.54
C SER A 158 -1.40 3.73 29.02
N ASP A 159 -2.51 3.90 28.32
CA ASP A 159 -2.55 4.06 26.87
C ASP A 159 -3.05 5.44 26.48
N ILE A 160 -2.23 6.48 26.73
CA ILE A 160 -2.34 7.69 25.92
C ILE A 160 -1.84 7.29 24.52
N PRO A 161 -2.69 7.26 23.47
CA PRO A 161 -2.24 6.86 22.15
C PRO A 161 -1.18 7.87 21.69
N ARG A 162 0.06 7.41 21.48
CA ARG A 162 1.09 8.24 20.85
C ARG A 162 0.48 8.85 19.59
N LYS A 163 0.60 10.16 19.40
CA LYS A 163 -0.01 10.88 18.28
C LYS A 163 0.59 10.38 16.97
N GLN A 164 -0.05 9.40 16.34
CA GLN A 164 0.39 8.81 15.09
C GLN A 164 0.27 9.85 13.96
N HIS A 165 1.31 9.92 13.13
CA HIS A 165 1.30 10.79 11.96
C HIS A 165 0.22 10.34 10.97
N ILE A 166 -0.41 11.26 10.23
CA ILE A 166 -1.52 11.00 9.28
C ILE A 166 -1.17 9.99 8.15
N THR A 167 0.12 9.64 8.00
CA THR A 167 0.60 8.64 7.04
C THR A 167 0.74 7.24 7.64
N SER A 168 0.39 7.04 8.91
CA SER A 168 0.44 5.75 9.62
C SER A 168 -0.98 5.32 9.97
N PHE A 169 -1.32 4.09 9.63
CA PHE A 169 -2.63 3.48 9.87
C PHE A 169 -2.45 2.11 10.49
N ARG A 170 -3.41 1.66 11.31
CA ARG A 170 -3.41 0.27 11.76
C ARG A 170 -3.77 -0.66 10.59
N VAL A 171 -3.29 -1.90 10.61
CA VAL A 171 -3.69 -2.88 9.59
C VAL A 171 -5.22 -3.05 9.61
N GLY A 172 -5.83 -2.92 8.43
CA GLY A 172 -7.28 -2.90 8.26
C GLY A 172 -7.89 -1.51 8.17
N GLU A 173 -7.20 -0.46 8.65
CA GLU A 173 -7.60 0.92 8.44
C GLU A 173 -7.13 1.42 7.07
N THR A 174 -7.96 2.24 6.42
CA THR A 174 -7.65 2.85 5.13
C THR A 174 -7.82 4.36 5.17
N PRO A 175 -7.03 5.12 4.39
CA PRO A 175 -7.21 6.57 4.29
C PRO A 175 -8.57 6.87 3.66
N LYS A 176 -9.41 7.59 4.39
CA LYS A 176 -10.71 8.05 3.89
C LYS A 176 -10.51 9.16 2.86
N ILE A 177 -10.89 8.89 1.62
CA ILE A 177 -10.81 9.86 0.52
C ILE A 177 -12.18 10.52 0.38
N GLN A 178 -12.24 11.83 0.63
CA GLN A 178 -13.46 12.63 0.55
C GLN A 178 -13.17 13.90 -0.26
N PRO A 179 -14.19 14.48 -0.94
CA PRO A 179 -14.01 15.76 -1.60
C PRO A 179 -13.70 16.84 -0.57
N CYS A 180 -12.90 17.81 -0.97
CA CYS A 180 -12.60 18.93 -0.11
C CYS A 180 -13.86 19.77 0.13
N THR A 181 -13.95 20.33 1.33
CA THR A 181 -15.01 21.25 1.75
C THR A 181 -14.46 22.59 2.23
N THR A 182 -13.13 22.72 2.31
CA THR A 182 -12.45 23.86 2.93
C THR A 182 -11.83 24.81 1.92
N CYS A 183 -11.16 24.30 0.87
CA CYS A 183 -10.50 25.15 -0.13
C CYS A 183 -11.00 24.98 -1.57
N CYS A 184 -11.60 23.85 -1.92
CA CYS A 184 -12.21 23.59 -3.23
C CYS A 184 -13.22 22.43 -3.11
N SER A 185 -13.82 21.99 -4.22
CA SER A 185 -14.71 20.81 -4.28
C SER A 185 -14.02 19.55 -4.83
N LEU A 186 -12.70 19.60 -5.08
CA LEU A 186 -11.89 18.50 -5.61
C LEU A 186 -11.29 17.64 -4.49
N TYR A 187 -10.71 16.50 -4.82
CA TYR A 187 -10.07 15.60 -3.87
C TYR A 187 -8.60 15.98 -3.65
N HIS A 188 -8.14 15.90 -2.40
CA HIS A 188 -6.74 16.10 -2.03
C HIS A 188 -6.08 14.77 -1.69
N CYS A 189 -4.80 14.64 -2.01
CA CYS A 189 -4.02 13.49 -1.55
C CYS A 189 -3.61 13.74 -0.10
N PRO A 190 -3.96 12.85 0.85
CA PRO A 190 -3.64 13.06 2.27
C PRO A 190 -2.14 13.01 2.57
N PHE A 191 -1.32 12.53 1.64
CA PHE A 191 0.12 12.31 1.82
C PHE A 191 0.98 13.32 1.07
N CYS A 192 0.38 14.18 0.24
CA CYS A 192 1.10 15.17 -0.57
C CYS A 192 0.63 16.58 -0.24
N ARG A 193 1.57 17.53 -0.22
CA ARG A 193 1.21 18.95 -0.30
C ARG A 193 0.51 19.24 -1.64
N PRO A 194 -0.40 20.22 -1.71
CA PRO A 194 -1.00 20.67 -2.97
C PRO A 194 0.01 21.08 -4.05
N SER A 195 1.22 21.48 -3.65
CA SER A 195 2.32 21.80 -4.58
C SER A 195 2.98 20.55 -5.19
N ALA A 196 3.01 19.43 -4.46
CA ALA A 196 3.57 18.16 -4.94
C ALA A 196 2.55 17.38 -5.79
N PHE A 197 1.27 17.47 -5.42
CA PHE A 197 0.17 16.93 -6.21
C PHE A 197 -1.06 17.83 -6.03
N LYS A 198 -1.51 18.45 -7.11
CA LYS A 198 -2.65 19.37 -7.09
C LYS A 198 -3.96 18.61 -6.83
N PRO A 199 -4.95 19.23 -6.17
CA PRO A 199 -6.27 18.64 -6.00
C PRO A 199 -6.89 18.28 -7.35
N ASN A 200 -7.57 17.15 -7.42
CA ASN A 200 -8.06 16.61 -8.68
C ASN A 200 -9.37 15.82 -8.50
N GLU A 201 -9.99 15.43 -9.61
CA GLU A 201 -11.12 14.51 -9.62
C GLU A 201 -10.73 13.12 -9.11
N LEU A 202 -11.73 12.39 -8.59
CA LEU A 202 -11.53 11.09 -7.95
C LEU A 202 -10.77 10.11 -8.85
N HIS A 203 -11.16 9.99 -10.13
CA HIS A 203 -10.55 9.05 -11.06
C HIS A 203 -9.05 9.30 -11.31
N ARG A 204 -8.55 10.53 -11.09
CA ARG A 204 -7.13 10.88 -11.22
C ARG A 204 -6.37 10.74 -9.91
N ILE A 205 -7.03 10.92 -8.77
CA ILE A 205 -6.37 10.84 -7.47
C ILE A 205 -6.20 9.41 -6.97
N ILE A 206 -7.14 8.52 -7.30
CA ILE A 206 -7.06 7.10 -6.93
C ILE A 206 -5.75 6.44 -7.41
N PRO A 207 -5.37 6.50 -8.71
CA PRO A 207 -4.11 5.90 -9.16
C PRO A 207 -2.88 6.56 -8.53
N HIS A 208 -2.95 7.85 -8.19
CA HIS A 208 -1.89 8.53 -7.45
C HIS A 208 -1.73 7.97 -6.02
N ILE A 209 -2.84 7.77 -5.29
CA ILE A 209 -2.82 7.21 -3.94
C ILE A 209 -2.38 5.73 -3.97
N GLN A 210 -2.73 4.99 -5.01
CA GLN A 210 -2.20 3.63 -5.22
C GLN A 210 -0.67 3.61 -5.37
N SER A 211 -0.05 4.65 -5.94
CA SER A 211 1.41 4.77 -5.97
C SER A 211 2.01 4.90 -4.56
N HIS A 212 1.34 5.62 -3.65
CA HIS A 212 1.74 5.67 -2.24
C HIS A 212 1.57 4.31 -1.57
N LEU A 213 0.49 3.59 -1.84
CA LEU A 213 0.29 2.23 -1.31
C LEU A 213 1.39 1.27 -1.78
N LYS A 214 1.74 1.29 -3.08
CA LYS A 214 2.83 0.47 -3.63
C LYS A 214 4.19 0.75 -2.96
N SER A 215 4.42 1.99 -2.53
CA SER A 215 5.65 2.40 -1.86
C SER A 215 5.59 2.32 -0.33
N ALA A 216 4.43 2.01 0.24
CA ALA A 216 4.22 1.89 1.68
C ALA A 216 5.06 0.75 2.27
N VAL A 217 5.28 0.83 3.58
CA VAL A 217 5.94 -0.19 4.38
C VAL A 217 4.95 -0.67 5.43
N GLN A 218 4.73 -1.98 5.49
CA GLN A 218 3.73 -2.60 6.34
C GLN A 218 4.37 -3.65 7.26
N ASN A 219 3.82 -3.78 8.45
CA ASN A 219 3.97 -4.95 9.31
C ASN A 219 2.58 -5.51 9.69
N ASP A 220 2.54 -6.38 10.69
CA ASP A 220 1.35 -6.97 11.29
C ASP A 220 0.40 -5.96 11.96
N GLU A 221 0.92 -4.82 12.44
CA GLU A 221 0.13 -3.86 13.21
C GLU A 221 -0.18 -2.57 12.44
N TYR A 222 0.72 -2.12 11.57
CA TYR A 222 0.66 -0.82 10.91
C TYR A 222 1.05 -0.87 9.44
N ILE A 223 0.47 0.07 8.69
CA ILE A 223 0.84 0.44 7.32
C ILE A 223 1.32 1.89 7.35
N VAL A 224 2.54 2.13 6.88
CA VAL A 224 3.17 3.45 6.84
C VAL A 224 3.40 3.89 5.40
N TYR A 225 2.69 4.93 4.98
CA TYR A 225 2.83 5.55 3.67
C TYR A 225 4.02 6.51 3.60
N ASN A 226 4.56 6.69 2.40
CA ASN A 226 5.61 7.68 2.14
C ASN A 226 5.02 9.10 2.20
N CYS A 227 5.46 9.87 3.19
CA CYS A 227 5.04 11.23 3.45
C CYS A 227 5.73 12.23 2.50
N LYS A 228 4.93 13.09 1.88
CA LYS A 228 5.35 14.26 1.10
C LYS A 228 4.65 15.54 1.60
N LEU A 229 4.32 15.58 2.91
CA LEU A 229 3.70 16.71 3.61
C LEU A 229 4.74 17.72 4.15
N THR A 230 4.30 18.73 4.89
CA THR A 230 5.11 19.86 5.40
C THR A 230 6.11 19.52 6.51
N CYS A 231 6.04 18.32 7.08
CA CYS A 231 6.95 17.88 8.13
C CYS A 231 8.43 17.78 7.69
N ARG A 232 8.72 17.50 6.41
CA ARG A 232 10.07 17.63 5.79
C ARG A 232 9.95 17.99 4.32
N ASP A 233 10.97 18.64 3.77
CA ASP A 233 11.10 19.07 2.37
C ASP A 233 11.48 17.95 1.37
N TYR A 234 11.78 16.75 1.86
CA TYR A 234 12.02 15.54 1.05
C TYR A 234 11.02 14.42 1.40
N PRO A 235 10.76 13.44 0.50
CA PRO A 235 9.91 12.29 0.80
C PRO A 235 10.47 11.40 1.92
N HIS A 236 9.65 11.00 2.88
CA HIS A 236 10.10 10.28 4.08
C HIS A 236 9.03 9.38 4.71
N TYR A 237 9.40 8.59 5.70
CA TYR A 237 8.53 7.71 6.46
C TYR A 237 8.61 8.06 7.95
N HIS A 238 7.47 8.02 8.63
CA HIS A 238 7.36 8.22 10.08
C HIS A 238 7.19 6.87 10.77
N CYS A 239 8.01 6.59 11.79
CA CYS A 239 7.83 5.37 12.56
C CYS A 239 6.56 5.46 13.43
N SER A 240 5.76 4.40 13.46
CA SER A 240 4.54 4.35 14.29
C SER A 240 4.83 4.12 15.77
N TYR A 241 6.05 3.70 16.11
CA TYR A 241 6.46 3.31 17.46
C TYR A 241 7.33 4.36 18.17
N CYS A 242 7.95 5.27 17.43
CA CYS A 242 8.80 6.33 17.98
C CYS A 242 8.85 7.54 17.04
N ASP A 243 9.47 8.63 17.48
CA ASP A 243 9.47 9.90 16.72
C ASP A 243 10.49 9.95 15.56
N HIS A 244 11.08 8.81 15.18
CA HIS A 244 12.06 8.76 14.09
C HIS A 244 11.41 8.96 12.73
N VAL A 245 12.13 9.70 11.88
CA VAL A 245 11.77 10.01 10.50
C VAL A 245 12.91 9.62 9.58
N LEU A 246 12.64 8.80 8.56
CA LEU A 246 13.65 8.25 7.67
C LEU A 246 13.26 8.45 6.21
N CYS A 247 14.18 8.95 5.38
CA CYS A 247 13.95 9.18 3.95
C CYS A 247 14.08 7.92 3.10
N ARG A 248 15.02 7.03 3.45
CA ARG A 248 15.31 5.83 2.66
C ARG A 248 14.44 4.66 3.12
N LYS A 249 13.72 4.04 2.17
CA LYS A 249 12.83 2.90 2.44
C LYS A 249 13.55 1.73 3.11
N ALA A 250 14.76 1.37 2.65
CA ALA A 250 15.53 0.26 3.22
C ALA A 250 15.87 0.48 4.71
N LEU A 251 16.42 1.66 5.04
CA LEU A 251 16.74 2.04 6.42
C LEU A 251 15.47 2.13 7.28
N PHE A 252 14.37 2.62 6.71
CA PHE A 252 13.09 2.64 7.41
C PHE A 252 12.59 1.24 7.73
N ILE A 253 12.66 0.28 6.80
CA ILE A 253 12.24 -1.10 7.03
C ILE A 253 13.06 -1.73 8.18
N GLU A 254 14.37 -1.57 8.17
CA GLU A 254 15.25 -2.08 9.21
C GLU A 254 14.92 -1.47 10.58
N HIS A 255 14.83 -0.13 10.63
CA HIS A 255 14.43 0.59 11.82
C HIS A 255 13.04 0.14 12.31
N PHE A 256 12.06 0.04 11.42
CA PHE A 256 10.67 -0.24 11.75
C PHE A 256 10.52 -1.64 12.37
N ARG A 257 11.25 -2.63 11.83
CA ARG A 257 11.33 -3.98 12.42
C ARG A 257 12.02 -3.97 13.78
N ALA A 258 13.16 -3.29 13.91
CA ALA A 258 13.91 -3.22 15.17
C ALA A 258 13.14 -2.46 16.25
N CYS A 259 12.46 -1.38 15.88
CA CYS A 259 11.68 -0.56 16.78
C CYS A 259 10.45 -1.32 17.29
N ARG A 260 9.75 -2.07 16.43
CA ARG A 260 8.67 -2.98 16.86
C ARG A 260 9.14 -3.96 17.93
N LYS A 261 10.27 -4.65 17.70
CA LYS A 261 10.82 -5.63 18.67
C LYS A 261 11.09 -5.02 20.06
N ARG A 262 11.51 -3.76 20.13
CA ARG A 262 11.77 -3.03 21.38
C ARG A 262 10.49 -2.56 22.09
N ASN A 263 9.41 -2.35 21.34
CA ASN A 263 8.14 -1.85 21.88
C ASN A 263 7.10 -2.96 22.11
N GLY A 264 7.28 -4.15 21.52
CA GLY A 264 6.41 -5.33 21.72
C GLY A 264 6.84 -6.27 22.84
N THR A 265 7.86 -5.92 23.62
CA THR A 265 8.34 -6.69 24.79
C THR A 265 7.91 -6.08 26.13
N GLN A 266 6.83 -5.29 26.15
CA GLN A 266 6.22 -4.76 27.38
C GLN A 266 4.98 -5.55 27.77
#